data_AF-A4EKM6-F1
#
_entry.id   AF-A4EKM6-F1
#
_cell.length_a   1.000
_cell.length_b   1.000
_cell.length_c   1.000
_cell.angle_alpha   90.00
_cell.angle_beta   90.00
_cell.angle_gamma   90.00
#
_symmetry.space_group_name_H-M   'P 1'
#
loop_
_entity.id
_entity.type
_entity.pdbx_description
1 polymer ?
#
loop_
_entity_poly.entity_id
_entity_poly.type
_entity_poly.pdbx_seq_one_letter_code
_entity_poly.pdbx_strand_id
1 'polypeptide(L)'
;MKDNTVPVDATAPLREPTRAQKREIMDLLDDVYDTDNECYQRGDTDETIAELLNVMPGWVAALREDFFGPSGGNEDMTAFKDELRAFITSAQAVKQQSEQKLDVLGREIEKAKGFVGRLESIQRAVGPRILQKVK
;
A
#
# COMPACT_ATOMS: atom_id res chain seq x y z
N MET A 1 23.55 14.10 -61.54
CA MET A 1 23.05 13.59 -60.27
C MET A 1 21.54 13.50 -60.38
N LYS A 2 20.96 12.30 -60.28
CA LYS A 2 19.50 12.11 -60.33
C LYS A 2 19.04 11.89 -58.89
N ASP A 3 18.20 12.79 -58.40
CA ASP A 3 17.58 12.71 -57.08
C ASP A 3 16.68 11.47 -57.02
N ASN A 4 17.08 10.49 -56.23
CA ASN A 4 16.30 9.29 -55.97
C ASN A 4 15.50 9.51 -54.68
N THR A 5 14.33 10.13 -54.81
CA THR A 5 13.35 10.18 -53.72
C THR A 5 12.65 8.83 -53.67
N VAL A 6 12.98 8.03 -52.66
CA VAL A 6 12.25 6.79 -52.36
C VAL A 6 10.89 7.19 -51.78
N PRO A 7 9.76 6.80 -52.36
CA PRO A 7 8.46 7.03 -51.73
C PRO A 7 8.39 6.14 -50.48
N VAL A 8 8.25 6.77 -49.32
CA VAL A 8 7.97 6.09 -48.05
C VAL A 8 6.57 5.52 -48.16
N ASP A 9 6.49 4.19 -48.33
CA ASP A 9 5.25 3.45 -48.43
C ASP A 9 4.54 3.46 -47.05
N ALA A 10 3.69 4.47 -46.84
CA ALA A 10 2.99 4.73 -45.59
C ALA A 10 1.65 3.98 -45.51
N THR A 11 1.62 2.69 -45.83
CA THR A 11 0.41 1.87 -45.67
C THR A 11 0.74 0.44 -45.23
N ALA A 12 1.45 0.28 -44.11
CA ALA A 12 1.36 -0.98 -43.38
C ALA A 12 -0.06 -1.06 -42.77
N PRO A 13 -0.85 -2.12 -43.01
CA PRO A 13 -2.16 -2.24 -42.39
C PRO A 13 -2.00 -2.19 -40.87
N LEU A 14 -2.79 -1.35 -40.19
CA LEU A 14 -2.86 -1.36 -38.73
C LEU A 14 -3.17 -2.80 -38.31
N ARG A 15 -2.24 -3.42 -37.57
CA ARG A 15 -2.43 -4.77 -37.06
C ARG A 15 -3.61 -4.69 -36.08
N GLU A 16 -4.70 -5.39 -36.38
CA GLU A 16 -5.82 -5.56 -35.46
C GLU A 16 -5.66 -6.83 -34.63
N PRO A 17 -6.16 -6.87 -33.38
CA PRO A 17 -6.19 -8.08 -32.60
C PRO A 17 -7.12 -9.11 -33.26
N THR A 18 -6.72 -10.37 -33.24
CA THR A 18 -7.58 -11.48 -33.67
C THR A 18 -8.82 -11.59 -32.77
N ARG A 19 -9.87 -12.28 -33.23
CA ARG A 19 -11.08 -12.49 -32.41
C ARG A 19 -10.79 -13.22 -31.09
N ALA A 20 -9.82 -14.14 -31.08
CA ALA A 20 -9.42 -14.84 -29.87
C ALA A 20 -8.77 -13.87 -28.88
N GLN A 21 -7.82 -13.05 -29.35
CA GLN A 21 -7.17 -12.02 -28.52
C GLN A 21 -8.17 -10.98 -28.02
N LYS A 22 -9.13 -10.55 -28.85
CA LYS A 22 -10.21 -9.65 -28.39
C LYS A 22 -10.99 -10.28 -27.23
N ARG A 23 -11.33 -11.57 -27.31
CA ARG A 23 -12.04 -12.26 -26.22
C ARG A 23 -11.19 -12.33 -24.95
N GLU A 24 -9.93 -12.71 -25.05
CA GLU A 24 -9.02 -12.78 -23.89
C GLU A 24 -8.82 -11.42 -23.21
N ILE A 25 -8.70 -10.34 -24.01
CA ILE A 25 -8.61 -8.98 -23.47
C ILE A 25 -9.90 -8.60 -22.75
N MET A 26 -11.06 -8.85 -23.35
CA MET A 26 -12.37 -8.50 -22.77
C MET A 26 -12.64 -9.28 -21.48
N ASP A 27 -12.37 -10.59 -21.48
CA ASP A 27 -12.53 -11.46 -20.31
C ASP A 27 -11.66 -10.98 -19.13
N LEU A 28 -10.46 -10.45 -19.40
CA LEU A 28 -9.59 -9.92 -18.36
C LEU A 28 -10.02 -8.51 -17.91
N LEU A 29 -10.44 -7.64 -18.83
CA LEU A 29 -11.00 -6.33 -18.49
C LEU A 29 -12.23 -6.46 -17.59
N ASP A 30 -13.10 -7.46 -17.82
CA ASP A 30 -14.25 -7.77 -16.96
C ASP A 30 -13.85 -8.14 -15.51
N ASP A 31 -12.65 -8.68 -15.28
CA ASP A 31 -12.17 -9.04 -13.94
C ASP A 31 -11.47 -7.89 -13.21
N VAL A 32 -10.76 -7.03 -13.94
CA VAL A 32 -9.84 -6.04 -13.35
C VAL A 32 -10.30 -4.59 -13.46
N TYR A 33 -11.29 -4.29 -14.30
CA TYR A 33 -11.78 -2.94 -14.50
C TYR A 33 -13.07 -2.68 -13.70
N ASP A 34 -13.09 -1.58 -12.95
CA ASP A 34 -14.25 -1.10 -12.22
C ASP A 34 -15.08 -0.15 -13.09
N THR A 35 -16.18 -0.64 -13.66
CA THR A 35 -17.05 0.18 -14.50
C THR A 35 -17.78 1.27 -13.72
N ASP A 36 -18.03 1.09 -12.42
CA ASP A 36 -18.72 2.09 -11.61
C ASP A 36 -17.80 3.28 -11.29
N ASN A 37 -16.51 3.02 -11.10
CA ASN A 37 -15.50 4.03 -10.81
C ASN A 37 -14.67 4.46 -12.04
N GLU A 38 -14.97 3.87 -13.22
CA GLU A 38 -14.25 4.09 -14.48
C GLU A 38 -12.72 4.01 -14.35
N CYS A 39 -12.23 3.02 -13.62
CA CYS A 39 -10.80 2.85 -13.36
C CYS A 39 -10.39 1.39 -13.22
N TYR A 40 -9.08 1.14 -13.29
CA TYR A 40 -8.52 -0.16 -12.99
C TYR A 40 -8.45 -0.43 -11.49
N GLN A 41 -8.65 -1.69 -11.11
CA GLN A 41 -8.44 -2.17 -9.75
C GLN A 41 -7.05 -2.76 -9.58
N ARG A 42 -6.61 -2.91 -8.32
CA ARG A 42 -5.42 -3.71 -7.91
C ARG A 42 -4.09 -3.31 -8.58
N GLY A 43 -4.02 -2.13 -9.19
CA GLY A 43 -2.82 -1.65 -9.89
C GLY A 43 -2.66 -2.19 -11.31
N ASP A 44 -3.71 -2.80 -11.88
CA ASP A 44 -3.72 -3.18 -13.28
C ASP A 44 -3.76 -1.94 -14.19
N THR A 45 -3.22 -2.08 -15.40
CA THR A 45 -3.24 -1.06 -16.45
C THR A 45 -3.35 -1.71 -17.83
N ASP A 46 -3.54 -0.91 -18.88
CA ASP A 46 -3.47 -1.39 -20.26
C ASP A 46 -2.15 -2.13 -20.53
N GLU A 47 -1.04 -1.64 -19.96
CA GLU A 47 0.28 -2.24 -20.08
C GLU A 47 0.39 -3.58 -19.36
N THR A 48 -0.07 -3.69 -18.11
CA THR A 48 0.04 -4.96 -17.35
C THR A 48 -0.77 -6.07 -18.02
N ILE A 49 -1.96 -5.73 -18.53
CA ILE A 49 -2.81 -6.66 -19.30
C ILE A 49 -2.13 -7.07 -20.61
N ALA A 50 -1.57 -6.10 -21.34
CA ALA A 50 -0.93 -6.36 -22.61
C ALA A 50 0.31 -7.25 -22.46
N GLU A 51 1.11 -7.02 -21.42
CA GLU A 51 2.25 -7.88 -21.06
C GLU A 51 1.80 -9.30 -20.71
N LEU A 52 0.75 -9.44 -19.90
CA LEU A 52 0.23 -10.75 -19.48
C LEU A 52 -0.29 -11.58 -20.66
N LEU A 53 -1.03 -10.94 -21.58
CA LEU A 53 -1.61 -11.60 -22.75
C LEU A 53 -0.65 -11.63 -23.96
N ASN A 54 0.53 -11.01 -23.84
CA ASN A 54 1.51 -10.83 -24.92
C ASN A 54 0.87 -10.21 -26.18
N VAL A 55 0.14 -9.11 -25.99
CA VAL A 55 -0.54 -8.32 -27.02
C VAL A 55 -0.06 -6.86 -27.02
N MET A 56 -0.55 -6.04 -27.95
CA MET A 56 -0.21 -4.63 -27.98
C MET A 56 -1.05 -3.83 -26.96
N PRO A 57 -0.44 -2.95 -26.12
CA PRO A 57 -1.17 -2.11 -25.17
C PRO A 57 -2.27 -1.26 -25.82
N GLY A 58 -2.02 -0.73 -27.02
CA GLY A 58 -3.02 0.05 -27.75
C GLY A 58 -4.28 -0.72 -28.13
N TRP A 59 -4.24 -2.05 -28.21
CA TRP A 59 -5.44 -2.87 -28.43
C TRP A 59 -6.28 -2.98 -27.15
N VAL A 60 -5.63 -3.08 -26.00
CA VAL A 60 -6.29 -3.11 -24.69
C VAL A 60 -6.95 -1.76 -24.43
N ALA A 61 -6.21 -0.66 -24.64
CA ALA A 61 -6.73 0.70 -24.46
C ALA A 61 -7.96 0.98 -25.33
N ALA A 62 -7.92 0.56 -26.61
CA ALA A 62 -9.05 0.73 -27.51
C ALA A 62 -10.28 -0.07 -27.05
N LEU A 63 -10.11 -1.33 -26.67
CA LEU A 63 -11.23 -2.16 -26.19
C LEU A 63 -11.78 -1.68 -24.84
N ARG A 64 -10.90 -1.25 -23.93
CA ARG A 64 -11.32 -0.63 -22.67
C ARG A 64 -12.14 0.63 -22.95
N GLU A 65 -11.65 1.55 -23.76
CA GLU A 65 -12.35 2.81 -24.05
C GLU A 65 -13.69 2.58 -24.76
N ASP A 66 -13.75 1.62 -25.68
CA ASP A 66 -14.98 1.30 -26.43
C ASP A 66 -16.07 0.62 -25.58
N PHE A 67 -15.69 -0.21 -24.60
CA PHE A 67 -16.63 -1.10 -23.89
C PHE A 67 -16.77 -0.85 -22.39
N PHE A 68 -15.78 -0.22 -21.75
CA PHE A 68 -15.70 -0.08 -20.30
C PHE A 68 -15.60 1.38 -19.86
N GLY A 69 -14.69 2.16 -20.45
CA GLY A 69 -14.48 3.56 -20.09
C GLY A 69 -13.01 4.01 -20.15
N PRO A 70 -12.70 5.23 -19.67
CA PRO A 70 -11.34 5.79 -19.66
C PRO A 70 -10.36 5.00 -18.76
N SER A 71 -9.06 5.24 -18.80
CA SER A 71 -8.11 4.44 -18.00
C SER A 71 -8.15 4.74 -16.48
N GLY A 72 -9.15 5.50 -16.01
CA GLY A 72 -9.12 6.20 -14.74
C GLY A 72 -8.10 7.35 -14.71
N GLY A 73 -8.48 8.46 -14.07
CA GLY A 73 -7.59 9.59 -13.85
C GLY A 73 -6.58 9.33 -12.72
N ASN A 74 -5.45 10.05 -12.76
CA ASN A 74 -4.38 10.12 -11.75
C ASN A 74 -4.84 10.54 -10.32
N GLU A 75 -6.16 10.67 -10.12
CA GLU A 75 -6.83 11.03 -8.89
C GLU A 75 -6.77 9.91 -7.87
N ASP A 76 -6.91 8.65 -8.29
CA ASP A 76 -6.80 7.48 -7.38
C ASP A 76 -5.38 7.31 -6.82
N MET A 77 -4.36 7.52 -7.65
CA MET A 77 -2.97 7.50 -7.21
C MET A 77 -2.67 8.63 -6.23
N THR A 78 -3.31 9.79 -6.41
CA THR A 78 -3.14 10.94 -5.51
C THR A 78 -3.86 10.72 -4.19
N ALA A 79 -5.11 10.25 -4.23
CA ALA A 79 -5.90 9.89 -3.06
C ALA A 79 -5.20 8.81 -2.23
N PHE A 80 -4.69 7.75 -2.88
CA PHE A 80 -3.96 6.68 -2.20
C PHE A 80 -2.64 7.18 -1.60
N LYS A 81 -1.91 8.08 -2.28
CA LYS A 81 -0.72 8.72 -1.70
C LYS A 81 -1.04 9.53 -0.45
N ASP A 82 -2.15 10.25 -0.46
CA ASP A 82 -2.56 11.07 0.69
C ASP A 82 -3.07 10.21 1.85
N GLU A 83 -3.80 9.13 1.57
CA GLU A 83 -4.18 8.12 2.57
C GLU A 83 -2.93 7.47 3.20
N LEU A 84 -1.95 7.07 2.38
CA LEU A 84 -0.70 6.48 2.85
C LEU A 84 0.09 7.46 3.73
N ARG A 85 0.15 8.74 3.35
CA ARG A 85 0.78 9.79 4.16
C ARG A 85 0.08 9.94 5.50
N ALA A 86 -1.25 10.03 5.50
CA ALA A 86 -2.04 10.15 6.73
C ALA A 86 -1.82 8.94 7.66
N PHE A 87 -1.78 7.73 7.10
CA PHE A 87 -1.49 6.51 7.84
C PHE A 87 -0.10 6.54 8.48
N ILE A 88 0.94 6.90 7.71
CA ILE A 88 2.32 7.01 8.23
C ILE A 88 2.41 8.02 9.37
N THR A 89 1.81 9.20 9.20
CA THR A 89 1.79 10.24 10.25
C THR A 89 1.10 9.74 11.52
N SER A 90 -0.05 9.08 11.37
CA SER A 90 -0.77 8.48 12.51
C SER A 90 0.07 7.41 13.23
N ALA A 91 0.68 6.50 12.47
CA ALA A 91 1.54 5.45 13.02
C ALA A 91 2.76 6.03 13.77
N GLN A 92 3.38 7.09 13.24
CA GLN A 92 4.47 7.81 13.91
C GLN A 92 4.01 8.46 15.22
N ALA A 93 2.83 9.08 15.24
CA ALA A 93 2.28 9.67 16.46
C ALA A 93 2.02 8.60 17.54
N VAL A 94 1.45 7.44 17.17
CA VAL A 94 1.24 6.31 18.09
C VAL A 94 2.56 5.77 18.62
N LYS A 95 3.58 5.64 17.77
CA LYS A 95 4.92 5.22 18.17
C LYS A 95 5.50 6.18 19.23
N GLN A 96 5.45 7.48 18.96
CA GLN A 96 5.99 8.49 19.87
C GLN A 96 5.26 8.50 21.23
N GLN A 97 3.92 8.38 21.22
CA GLN A 97 3.15 8.24 22.46
C GLN A 97 3.51 6.96 23.23
N SER A 98 3.78 5.86 22.53
CA SER A 98 4.19 4.60 23.15
C SER A 98 5.56 4.71 23.80
N GLU A 99 6.52 5.36 23.14
CA GLU A 99 7.85 5.63 23.70
C GLU A 99 7.76 6.48 24.99
N GLN A 100 6.93 7.52 24.99
CA GLN A 100 6.67 8.33 26.19
C GLN A 100 6.05 7.52 27.33
N LYS A 101 5.08 6.64 27.03
CA LYS A 101 4.47 5.75 28.03
C LYS A 101 5.48 4.76 28.60
N LEU A 102 6.38 4.22 27.76
CA LEU A 102 7.44 3.32 28.20
C LEU A 102 8.42 4.02 29.15
N ASP A 103 8.78 5.28 28.89
CA ASP A 103 9.63 6.06 29.78
C ASP A 103 8.97 6.31 31.16
N VAL A 104 7.68 6.68 31.17
CA VAL A 104 6.91 6.85 32.41
C VAL A 104 6.84 5.53 33.18
N LEU A 105 6.53 4.42 32.49
CA LEU A 105 6.46 3.10 33.11
C LEU A 105 7.83 2.68 33.68
N GLY A 106 8.92 2.94 32.97
CA GLY A 106 10.28 2.70 33.45
C GLY A 106 10.57 3.44 34.76
N ARG A 107 10.17 4.70 34.87
CA ARG A 107 10.32 5.48 36.11
C ARG A 107 9.50 4.93 37.28
N GLU A 108 8.28 4.46 37.04
CA GLU A 108 7.45 3.83 38.08
C GLU A 108 8.04 2.49 38.53
N ILE A 109 8.60 1.70 37.61
CA ILE A 109 9.32 0.46 37.95
C ILE A 109 10.52 0.74 38.85
N GLU A 110 11.33 1.77 38.55
CA GLU A 110 12.47 2.14 39.39
C GLU A 110 12.04 2.63 40.78
N LYS A 111 10.95 3.41 40.88
CA LYS A 111 10.37 3.78 42.18
C LYS A 111 9.94 2.55 42.98
N ALA A 112 9.28 1.59 42.33
CA ALA A 112 8.84 0.35 42.97
C ALA A 112 10.03 -0.47 43.50
N LYS A 113 11.12 -0.58 42.73
CA LYS A 113 12.38 -1.20 43.19
C LYS A 113 12.95 -0.48 44.42
N GLY A 114 12.88 0.85 44.45
CA GLY A 114 13.27 1.65 45.62
C GLY A 114 12.44 1.33 46.88
N PHE A 115 11.13 1.12 46.73
CA PHE A 115 10.27 0.72 47.83
C PHE A 115 10.60 -0.68 48.37
N VAL A 116 10.93 -1.63 47.48
CA VAL A 116 11.40 -2.96 47.89
C VAL A 116 12.65 -2.84 48.77
N GLY A 117 13.65 -2.05 48.36
CA GLY A 117 14.86 -1.85 49.16
C GLY A 117 14.63 -1.19 50.53
N ARG A 118 13.69 -0.23 50.60
CA ARG A 118 13.25 0.36 51.90
C ARG A 118 12.56 -0.66 52.78
N LEU A 119 11.68 -1.49 52.20
CA LEU A 119 10.96 -2.53 52.94
C LEU A 119 11.93 -3.53 53.57
N GLU A 120 12.91 -4.01 52.80
CA GLU A 120 13.96 -4.92 53.31
C GLU A 120 14.76 -4.28 54.46
N SER A 121 15.10 -3.00 54.32
CA SER A 121 15.85 -2.28 55.36
C SER A 121 15.05 -2.13 56.65
N ILE A 122 13.76 -1.83 56.55
CA ILE A 122 12.84 -1.79 57.69
C ILE A 122 12.78 -3.17 58.34
N GLN A 123 12.54 -4.23 57.56
CA GLN A 123 12.47 -5.61 58.07
C GLN A 123 13.73 -6.02 58.86
N ARG A 124 14.93 -5.65 58.40
CA ARG A 124 16.17 -5.88 59.14
C ARG A 124 16.22 -5.11 60.46
N ALA A 125 15.78 -3.85 60.46
CA ALA A 125 15.83 -2.99 61.64
C ALA A 125 14.84 -3.40 62.75
N VAL A 126 13.63 -3.86 62.39
CA VAL A 126 12.61 -4.23 63.40
C VAL A 126 12.88 -5.61 64.02
N GLY A 127 13.65 -6.46 63.34
CA GLY A 127 13.97 -7.82 63.78
C GLY A 127 12.78 -8.80 63.74
N PRO A 128 13.02 -10.11 63.60
CA PRO A 128 11.97 -11.11 63.34
C PRO A 128 10.94 -11.25 64.48
N ARG A 129 11.30 -10.88 65.72
CA ARG A 129 10.41 -10.97 66.89
C ARG A 129 9.26 -9.97 66.91
N ILE A 130 9.42 -8.78 66.31
CA ILE A 130 8.36 -7.76 66.29
C ILE A 130 7.39 -7.99 65.13
N LEU A 131 7.89 -8.48 63.99
CA LEU A 131 7.07 -8.79 62.81
C LEU A 131 6.05 -9.92 63.04
N GLN A 132 6.34 -10.88 63.93
CA GLN A 132 5.40 -11.95 64.28
C GLN A 132 4.20 -11.50 65.12
N LYS A 133 4.23 -10.31 65.73
CA LYS A 133 3.15 -9.80 66.59
C LYS A 133 2.09 -8.96 65.87
N VAL A 134 2.31 -8.58 64.62
CA VAL A 134 1.44 -7.64 63.87
C VAL A 134 0.58 -8.38 62.82
N LYS A 135 0.35 -9.69 63.01
CA LYS A 135 -0.48 -10.51 62.12
C LYS A 135 -1.93 -10.54 62.60
#